data_AF-A0A8S0FRB7-F1
#
_entry.id   AF-A0A8S0FRB7-F1
#
_cell.length_a   1.000
_cell.length_b   1.000
_cell.length_c   1.000
_cell.angle_alpha   90.00
_cell.angle_beta   90.00
_cell.angle_gamma   90.00
#
_symmetry.space_group_name_H-M   'P 1'
#
loop_
_entity.id
_entity.type
_entity.pdbx_description
1 polymer ?
#
loop_
_entity_poly.entity_id
_entity_poly.type
_entity_poly.pdbx_seq_one_letter_code
_entity_poly.pdbx_strand_id
1 'polypeptide(L)'
;MYTLNWQPPYDWSWMLGFLAARAVSGVETVADSYYARSLAVGEYRGVVTAIPDIARHTLHINLSVGLEPVAAECLAKMSRLFDLQCPTRRLLTVRWES
;
A
#
# COMPACT_ATOMS: atom_id res chain seq x y z
N MET A 1 6.92 -10.41 9.12
CA MET A 1 5.65 -10.02 8.48
C MET A 1 4.94 -9.00 9.35
N TYR A 2 4.38 -7.94 8.76
CA TYR A 2 3.78 -6.81 9.46
C TYR A 2 2.35 -6.55 8.94
N THR A 3 1.59 -5.74 9.67
CA THR A 3 0.21 -5.38 9.29
C THR A 3 -0.03 -3.89 9.46
N LEU A 4 -0.73 -3.30 8.48
CA LEU A 4 -1.27 -1.94 8.56
C LEU A 4 -2.80 -2.03 8.41
N ASN A 5 -3.55 -1.16 9.07
CA ASN A 5 -5.02 -1.14 8.94
C ASN A 5 -5.46 0.03 8.07
N TRP A 6 -6.60 -0.13 7.39
CA TRP A 6 -7.28 0.97 6.70
C TRP A 6 -8.72 1.10 7.19
N GLN A 7 -9.34 2.23 6.88
CA GLN A 7 -10.76 2.46 7.14
C GLN A 7 -11.58 2.15 5.89
N PRO A 8 -12.53 1.20 5.94
CA PRO A 8 -13.43 0.96 4.80
C PRO A 8 -14.38 2.17 4.54
N PRO A 9 -14.93 2.28 3.31
CA PRO A 9 -14.57 1.50 2.13
C PRO A 9 -13.20 1.89 1.54
N TYR A 10 -12.52 0.92 0.92
CA TYR A 10 -11.29 1.13 0.17
C TYR A 10 -11.33 0.29 -1.11
N ASP A 11 -11.24 0.93 -2.27
CA ASP A 11 -11.31 0.25 -3.58
C ASP A 11 -9.93 -0.26 -4.03
N TRP A 12 -9.63 -1.50 -3.67
CA TRP A 12 -8.35 -2.14 -3.99
C TRP A 12 -8.19 -2.48 -5.47
N SER A 13 -9.27 -2.85 -6.16
CA SER A 13 -9.21 -3.14 -7.60
C SER A 13 -8.87 -1.88 -8.38
N TRP A 14 -9.50 -0.75 -8.04
CA TRP A 14 -9.15 0.54 -8.63
C TRP A 14 -7.71 0.95 -8.29
N MET A 15 -7.30 0.83 -7.03
CA MET A 15 -5.94 1.21 -6.59
C MET A 15 -4.85 0.36 -7.28
N LEU A 16 -5.02 -0.96 -7.34
CA LEU A 16 -4.06 -1.84 -8.02
C LEU A 16 -4.06 -1.58 -9.53
N GLY A 17 -5.21 -1.34 -10.15
CA GLY A 17 -5.29 -0.93 -11.56
C GLY A 17 -4.56 0.39 -11.84
N PHE A 18 -4.71 1.39 -10.95
CA PHE A 18 -4.00 2.66 -11.04
C PHE A 18 -2.48 2.49 -10.95
N LEU A 19 -2.00 1.63 -10.03
CA LEU A 19 -0.57 1.33 -9.90
C LEU A 19 -0.05 0.52 -11.08
N ALA A 20 -0.81 -0.48 -11.57
CA ALA A 20 -0.43 -1.31 -12.71
C ALA A 20 -0.21 -0.48 -13.98
N ALA A 21 -1.09 0.50 -14.24
CA ALA A 21 -0.97 1.40 -15.39
C ALA A 21 0.30 2.27 -15.39
N ARG A 22 1.00 2.36 -14.24
CA ARG A 22 2.19 3.20 -14.04
C ARG A 22 3.41 2.38 -13.62
N ALA A 23 3.29 1.05 -13.57
CA ALA A 23 4.31 0.17 -13.05
C ALA A 23 5.58 0.22 -13.90
N VAL A 24 6.72 0.45 -13.26
CA VAL A 24 8.01 0.43 -13.94
C VAL A 24 8.50 -1.02 -14.07
N SER A 25 8.70 -1.47 -15.31
CA SER A 25 9.19 -2.82 -15.60
C SER A 25 10.50 -3.12 -14.87
N GLY A 26 10.56 -4.26 -14.19
CA GLY A 26 11.72 -4.70 -13.40
C GLY A 26 11.85 -4.04 -12.02
N VAL A 27 11.01 -3.04 -11.70
CA VAL A 27 11.02 -2.35 -10.40
C VAL A 27 9.77 -2.70 -9.59
N GLU A 28 8.61 -2.71 -10.26
CA GLU A 28 7.30 -2.93 -9.67
C GLU A 28 6.62 -4.13 -10.32
N THR A 29 5.87 -4.88 -9.51
CA THR A 29 5.04 -6.00 -9.94
C THR A 29 3.68 -5.81 -9.32
N VAL A 30 2.66 -5.70 -10.16
CA VAL A 30 1.27 -5.52 -9.71
C VAL A 30 0.46 -6.71 -10.21
N ALA A 31 -0.25 -7.35 -9.31
CA ALA A 31 -1.18 -8.42 -9.59
C ALA A 31 -2.54 -8.07 -8.97
N ASP A 32 -3.59 -8.81 -9.31
CA ASP A 32 -4.95 -8.55 -8.84
C ASP A 32 -5.10 -8.60 -7.31
N SER A 33 -4.21 -9.35 -6.64
CA SER A 33 -4.29 -9.60 -5.19
C SER A 33 -3.11 -9.05 -4.40
N TYR A 34 -2.10 -8.43 -5.05
CA TYR A 34 -0.95 -7.88 -4.33
C TYR A 34 -0.19 -6.86 -5.17
N TYR A 35 0.60 -6.04 -4.48
CA TYR A 35 1.57 -5.14 -5.06
C TYR A 35 2.95 -5.45 -4.47
N ALA A 36 3.97 -5.55 -5.31
CA ALA A 36 5.35 -5.72 -4.88
C ALA A 36 6.26 -4.71 -5.58
N ARG A 37 7.29 -4.23 -4.88
CA ARG A 37 8.31 -3.36 -5.48
C ARG A 37 9.67 -3.56 -4.84
N SER A 38 10.71 -3.28 -5.62
CA SER A 38 12.02 -2.97 -5.06
C SER A 38 11.95 -1.64 -4.29
N LEU A 39 12.64 -1.59 -3.15
CA LEU A 39 12.70 -0.43 -2.28
C LEU A 39 14.13 -0.26 -1.75
N ALA A 40 14.54 1.00 -1.63
CA ALA A 40 15.79 1.39 -1.01
C ALA A 40 15.55 2.46 0.05
N VAL A 41 16.20 2.31 1.19
CA VAL A 41 16.14 3.23 2.33
C VAL A 41 17.55 3.41 2.87
N GLY A 42 18.20 4.52 2.49
CA GLY A 42 19.65 4.65 2.68
C GLY A 42 20.40 3.50 2.00
N GLU A 43 21.23 2.80 2.75
CA GLU A 43 22.03 1.65 2.29
C GLU A 43 21.22 0.34 2.24
N TYR A 44 20.04 0.29 2.84
CA TYR A 44 19.21 -0.90 2.90
C TYR A 44 18.40 -1.08 1.62
N ARG A 45 18.42 -2.29 1.06
CA ARG A 45 17.72 -2.62 -0.19
C ARG A 45 17.01 -3.94 -0.08
N GLY A 46 15.91 -4.06 -0.82
CA GLY A 46 15.19 -5.31 -0.93
C GLY A 46 13.85 -5.14 -1.61
N VAL A 47 12.95 -6.08 -1.35
CA VAL A 47 11.60 -6.11 -1.89
C VAL A 47 10.59 -5.96 -0.76
N VAL A 48 9.59 -5.12 -0.98
CA VAL A 48 8.38 -5.04 -0.17
C VAL A 48 7.20 -5.61 -0.95
N THR A 49 6.37 -6.42 -0.29
CA THR A 49 5.13 -6.96 -0.85
C THR A 49 3.97 -6.55 0.05
N ALA A 50 2.89 -6.04 -0.54
CA ALA A 50 1.68 -5.59 0.11
C ALA A 50 0.49 -6.43 -0.39
N ILE A 51 -0.19 -7.11 0.53
CA ILE A 51 -1.27 -8.05 0.25
C ILE A 51 -2.51 -7.61 1.07
N PRO A 52 -3.56 -7.06 0.44
CA PRO A 52 -4.75 -6.63 1.14
C PRO A 52 -5.62 -7.82 1.58
N ASP A 53 -5.98 -7.88 2.86
CA ASP A 53 -7.04 -8.71 3.42
C ASP A 53 -8.31 -7.84 3.55
N ILE A 54 -9.18 -7.97 2.54
CA ILE A 54 -10.40 -7.17 2.40
C ILE A 54 -11.37 -7.41 3.56
N ALA A 55 -11.47 -8.66 4.04
CA ALA A 55 -12.40 -9.03 5.09
C ALA A 55 -12.02 -8.43 6.44
N ARG A 56 -10.71 -8.29 6.71
CA ARG A 56 -10.17 -7.77 7.97
C ARG A 56 -9.83 -6.29 7.93
N HIS A 57 -9.86 -5.66 6.76
CA HIS A 57 -9.43 -4.28 6.54
C HIS A 57 -7.96 -4.06 6.92
N THR A 58 -7.12 -5.07 6.59
CA THR A 58 -5.72 -5.13 6.97
C THR A 58 -4.84 -5.37 5.76
N LEU A 59 -3.77 -4.59 5.61
CA LEU A 59 -2.75 -4.74 4.59
C LEU A 59 -1.57 -5.50 5.20
N HIS A 60 -1.34 -6.72 4.73
CA HIS A 60 -0.17 -7.50 5.11
C HIS A 60 1.05 -7.00 4.36
N ILE A 61 2.10 -6.67 5.09
CA ILE A 61 3.38 -6.23 4.53
C ILE A 61 4.44 -7.30 4.79
N ASN A 62 5.03 -7.81 3.72
CA ASN A 62 6.22 -8.65 3.77
C ASN A 62 7.44 -7.85 3.32
N LEU A 63 8.54 -7.98 4.04
CA LEU A 63 9.82 -7.34 3.75
C LEU A 63 10.86 -8.44 3.56
N SER A 64 11.67 -8.34 2.51
CA SER A 64 12.88 -9.14 2.43
C SER A 64 13.86 -8.76 3.54
N VAL A 65 14.72 -9.69 3.95
CA VAL A 65 15.72 -9.52 5.03
C VAL A 65 16.50 -8.19 4.95
N GLY A 66 16.91 -7.76 3.76
CA GLY A 66 17.66 -6.52 3.56
C GLY A 66 16.93 -5.23 3.95
N LEU A 67 15.61 -5.28 4.16
CA LEU A 67 14.78 -4.15 4.60
C LEU A 67 14.30 -4.27 6.05
N GLU A 68 14.52 -5.40 6.73
CA GLU A 68 14.10 -5.58 8.12
C GLU A 68 14.68 -4.53 9.09
N PRO A 69 15.97 -4.11 8.97
CA PRO A 69 16.53 -3.07 9.84
C PRO A 69 15.82 -1.72 9.76
N VAL A 70 15.11 -1.47 8.66
CA VAL A 70 14.39 -0.22 8.35
C VAL A 70 12.89 -0.45 8.16
N ALA A 71 12.35 -1.48 8.81
CA ALA A 71 10.96 -1.90 8.64
C ALA A 71 9.96 -0.76 8.91
N ALA A 72 10.17 0.03 9.96
CA ALA A 72 9.27 1.14 10.30
C ALA A 72 9.16 2.18 9.17
N GLU A 73 10.26 2.53 8.51
CA GLU A 73 10.24 3.48 7.40
C GLU A 73 9.60 2.86 6.15
N CYS A 74 9.84 1.57 5.90
CA CYS A 74 9.18 0.82 4.83
C CYS A 74 7.66 0.83 5.02
N LEU A 75 7.18 0.52 6.23
CA LEU A 75 5.76 0.55 6.58
C LEU A 75 5.17 1.96 6.41
N ALA A 76 5.89 3.00 6.81
CA ALA A 76 5.45 4.37 6.62
C ALA A 76 5.34 4.76 5.12
N LYS A 77 6.28 4.30 4.28
CA LYS A 77 6.19 4.51 2.81
C LYS A 77 5.00 3.75 2.22
N MET A 78 4.75 2.51 2.63
CA MET A 78 3.59 1.74 2.18
C MET A 78 2.27 2.40 2.63
N SER A 79 2.20 2.86 3.89
CA SER A 79 1.03 3.57 4.40
C SER A 79 0.71 4.84 3.60
N ARG A 80 1.74 5.56 3.12
CA ARG A 80 1.56 6.74 2.27
C ARG A 80 1.21 6.38 0.84
N LEU A 81 1.86 5.36 0.26
CA LEU A 81 1.58 4.90 -1.10
C LEU A 81 0.11 4.51 -1.27
N PHE A 82 -0.43 3.79 -0.28
CA PHE A 82 -1.83 3.37 -0.26
C PHE A 82 -2.74 4.34 0.51
N ASP A 83 -2.29 5.52 0.91
CA ASP A 83 -3.10 6.51 1.64
C ASP A 83 -3.96 5.93 2.79
N LEU A 84 -3.39 5.00 3.59
CA LEU A 84 -4.17 4.23 4.59
C LEU A 84 -4.65 5.09 5.77
N GLN A 85 -4.14 6.32 5.89
CA GLN A 85 -4.51 7.28 6.93
C GLN A 85 -5.71 8.14 6.53
N CYS A 86 -6.24 8.00 5.31
CA CYS A 86 -7.37 8.77 4.82
C CYS A 86 -8.62 8.52 5.68
N PRO A 87 -9.16 9.54 6.39
CA PRO A 87 -10.40 9.37 7.13
C PRO A 87 -11.57 9.36 6.15
N THR A 88 -12.03 8.17 5.75
CA THR A 88 -13.11 7.96 4.77
C THR A 88 -14.41 8.70 5.12
N ARG A 89 -14.64 9.02 6.42
CA ARG A 89 -15.80 9.77 6.91
C ARG A 89 -15.89 11.22 6.38
N ARG A 90 -14.80 11.83 5.89
CA ARG A 90 -14.78 13.27 5.56
C ARG A 90 -15.02 13.59 4.08
N LEU A 91 -14.79 12.67 3.15
CA LEU A 91 -14.84 12.93 1.71
C LEU A 91 -16.22 12.70 1.07
N LEU A 92 -17.15 12.02 1.75
CA LEU A 92 -18.47 11.69 1.20
C LEU A 92 -19.57 12.74 1.51
N THR A 93 -19.23 13.87 2.13
CA THR A 93 -20.19 14.97 2.37
C THR A 93 -19.94 16.11 1.38
N VAL A 94 -20.35 15.94 0.13
CA VAL A 94 -20.65 17.08 -0.74
C VAL A 94 -22.15 17.31 -0.66
N ARG A 95 -22.57 18.28 0.15
CA ARG A 95 -23.93 18.84 0.05
C ARG A 95 -23.93 19.78 -1.14
N TRP A 96 -24.54 19.37 -2.24
CA TRP A 96 -24.95 20.31 -3.28
C TRP A 96 -26.20 21.03 -2.76
N GLU A 97 -26.03 22.22 -2.21
CA GLU A 97 -27.14 23.16 -2.04
C GLU A 97 -27.25 23.95 -3.34
N SER A 98 -28.33 23.66 -4.09
CA SER A 98 -28.81 24.39 -5.25
C SER A 98 -29.53 25.67 -4.85
#